data_AF-A0A7C2IVK9-F1
#
_entry.id   AF-A0A7C2IVK9-F1
#
_cell.length_a   1.000
_cell.length_b   1.000
_cell.length_c   1.000
_cell.angle_alpha   90.00
_cell.angle_beta   90.00
_cell.angle_gamma   90.00
#
_symmetry.space_group_name_H-M   'P 1'
#
loop_
_entity.id
_entity.type
_entity.pdbx_description
1 polymer ?
#
loop_
_entity_poly.entity_id
_entity_poly.type
_entity_poly.pdbx_seq_one_letter_code
_entity_poly.pdbx_strand_id
1 'polypeptide(L)' 'MELDAPGIRHALEVFGVDRVMLETDYGPVAIDPREHIDTILNGLGLSEEDQDKVLGLNAKRLFGLPDPV' A
#
# COMPACT_ATOMS: atom_id res chain seq x y z
N MET A 1 6.60 16.92 2.92
CA MET A 1 5.25 16.38 2.62
C MET A 1 5.03 15.22 3.56
N GLU A 2 3.82 15.05 4.07
CA GLU A 2 3.44 13.94 4.93
C GLU A 2 2.49 13.03 4.15
N LEU A 3 2.49 11.73 4.45
CA LEU A 3 1.58 10.78 3.82
C LEU A 3 0.15 11.00 4.32
N ASP A 4 -0.79 11.09 3.39
CA ASP A 4 -2.21 11.31 3.68
C ASP A 4 -2.92 10.01 4.07
N ALA A 5 -2.73 9.58 5.32
CA ALA A 5 -3.42 8.42 5.86
C ALA A 5 -4.97 8.50 5.74
N PRO A 6 -5.63 9.65 5.98
CA PRO A 6 -7.05 9.83 5.66
C PRO A 6 -7.42 9.53 4.21
N GLY A 7 -6.65 10.02 3.24
CA GLY A 7 -6.86 9.75 1.81
C GLY A 7 -6.74 8.26 1.48
N ILE A 8 -5.75 7.57 2.06
CA ILE A 8 -5.57 6.13 1.87
C ILE A 8 -6.74 5.35 2.49
N ARG A 9 -7.21 5.73 3.69
CA ARG A 9 -8.41 5.12 4.31
C ARG A 9 -9.63 5.28 3.42
N HIS A 10 -9.84 6.46 2.87
CA HIS A 10 -10.96 6.71 1.98
C HIS A 10 -10.91 5.83 0.72
N ALA A 11 -9.73 5.66 0.12
CA ALA A 11 -9.56 4.76 -1.02
C ALA A 11 -9.90 3.30 -0.65
N LEU A 12 -9.46 2.83 0.52
CA LEU A 12 -9.78 1.49 1.02
C LEU A 12 -11.28 1.30 1.25
N GLU A 13 -11.97 2.30 1.82
CA GLU A 13 -13.42 2.28 2.06
C GLU A 13 -14.23 2.26 0.76
N VAL A 14 -13.83 3.06 -0.23
CA VAL A 14 -14.58 3.22 -1.48
C VAL A 14 -14.33 2.07 -2.45
N PHE A 15 -13.08 1.65 -2.63
CA PHE A 15 -12.70 0.67 -3.65
C PHE A 15 -12.58 -0.76 -3.11
N GLY A 16 -12.42 -0.92 -1.80
CA GLY A 16 -12.15 -2.18 -1.13
C GLY A 16 -10.67 -2.56 -1.15
N VAL A 17 -10.24 -3.30 -0.12
CA VAL A 17 -8.84 -3.70 0.08
C VAL A 17 -8.24 -4.43 -1.12
N ASP A 18 -9.01 -5.25 -1.83
CA ASP A 18 -8.54 -6.01 -3.01
C ASP A 18 -8.27 -5.15 -4.27
N ARG A 19 -8.48 -3.84 -4.18
CA ARG A 19 -8.29 -2.90 -5.31
C ARG A 19 -7.29 -1.79 -5.02
N VAL A 20 -6.65 -1.81 -3.86
CA VAL A 20 -5.63 -0.82 -3.46
C VAL A 20 -4.25 -1.49 -3.44
N MET A 21 -3.26 -0.78 -3.94
CA MET A 21 -1.86 -1.23 -4.00
C MET A 21 -0.96 -0.11 -3.52
N LEU A 22 0.14 -0.47 -2.86
CA LEU A 22 1.22 0.45 -2.53
C LEU A 22 2.02 0.84 -3.77
N GLU A 23 2.34 2.13 -3.87
CA GLU A 23 3.35 2.69 -4.76
C GLU A 23 4.14 3.75 -3.96
N THR A 24 5.45 3.84 -4.19
CA THR A 24 6.33 4.80 -3.52
C THR A 24 6.63 6.04 -4.36
N ASP A 25 6.45 5.96 -5.69
CA ASP A 25 6.92 6.97 -6.65
C ASP A 25 8.37 7.44 -6.33
N TYR A 26 9.24 6.45 -6.08
CA TYR A 26 10.60 6.68 -5.60
C TYR A 26 11.45 7.44 -6.64
N GLY A 27 12.08 8.52 -6.19
CA GLY A 27 12.86 9.44 -7.02
C GLY A 27 12.12 10.76 -7.21
N PRO A 28 10.92 10.77 -7.84
CA PRO A 28 10.06 11.95 -7.91
C PRO A 28 9.52 12.43 -6.55
N VAL A 29 9.10 11.49 -5.69
CA VAL A 29 8.62 11.81 -4.34
C VAL A 29 9.79 11.80 -3.35
N ALA A 30 10.04 12.94 -2.71
CA ALA A 30 11.09 13.12 -1.71
C ALA A 30 10.65 12.64 -0.31
N ILE A 31 10.12 11.42 -0.23
CA ILE A 31 9.75 10.72 1.00
C ILE A 31 10.51 9.39 1.01
N ASP A 32 11.04 8.97 2.16
CA ASP A 32 11.69 7.66 2.27
C ASP A 32 10.64 6.56 2.01
N PRO A 33 10.89 5.61 1.08
CA PRO A 33 10.00 4.46 0.86
C PRO A 33 9.56 3.74 2.14
N ARG A 34 10.41 3.75 3.18
CA ARG A 34 10.07 3.23 4.50
C ARG A 34 8.81 3.88 5.09
N GLU A 35 8.66 5.19 4.96
CA GLU A 35 7.50 5.91 5.50
C GLU A 35 6.19 5.48 4.83
N HIS A 36 6.24 5.14 3.54
CA HIS A 36 5.08 4.60 2.82
C HIS A 36 4.68 3.24 3.37
N ILE A 37 5.66 2.36 3.61
CA ILE A 37 5.45 1.03 4.19
C ILE A 37 4.91 1.16 5.62
N ASP A 38 5.54 1.98 6.45
CA ASP A 38 5.15 2.19 7.85
C ASP A 38 3.72 2.73 7.97
N THR A 39 3.28 3.56 7.02
CA THR A 39 1.90 4.04 6.95
C THR A 39 0.92 2.89 6.77
N ILE A 40 1.21 1.90 5.92
CA ILE A 40 0.34 0.73 5.73
C ILE A 40 0.34 -0.16 6.98
N LEU A 41 1.52 -0.43 7.55
CA LEU A 41 1.68 -1.32 8.69
C LEU A 41 1.06 -0.77 9.99
N ASN A 42 1.25 0.53 10.25
CA ASN A 42 0.93 1.13 11.55
C ASN A 42 -0.13 2.24 11.47
N GLY A 43 -0.26 2.90 10.32
CA GLY A 43 -1.06 4.12 10.18
C GLY A 43 -2.55 3.86 9.92
N LEU A 44 -2.92 2.68 9.42
CA LEU A 44 -4.28 2.42 8.90
C LEU A 44 -5.14 1.50 9.78
N GLY A 45 -4.54 0.68 10.64
CA GLY A 45 -5.28 -0.28 11.47
C GLY A 45 -5.80 -1.50 10.69
N LEU A 46 -5.14 -1.84 9.57
CA LEU A 46 -5.44 -3.02 8.77
C LEU A 46 -5.00 -4.30 9.48
N SER A 47 -5.69 -5.41 9.20
CA SER A 47 -5.23 -6.75 9.58
C SER A 47 -3.94 -7.12 8.84
N GLU A 48 -3.13 -8.06 9.37
CA GLU A 48 -1.91 -8.52 8.67
C GLU A 48 -2.22 -9.03 7.25
N GLU A 49 -3.34 -9.76 7.08
CA GLU A 49 -3.79 -10.24 5.76
C GLU A 49 -4.07 -9.09 4.79
N ASP A 50 -4.72 -8.02 5.28
CA ASP A 50 -5.05 -6.87 4.44
C ASP A 50 -3.82 -5.99 4.16
N GLN A 51 -2.86 -5.94 5.08
CA GLN A 51 -1.56 -5.32 4.85
C GLN A 51 -0.84 -6.04 3.70
N ASP A 52 -0.77 -7.38 3.71
CA ASP A 52 -0.13 -8.15 2.64
C ASP A 52 -0.78 -7.91 1.28
N LYS A 53 -2.11 -7.78 1.23
CA LYS A 53 -2.85 -7.42 0.00
C LYS A 53 -2.37 -6.10 -0.58
N VAL A 54 -2.36 -5.05 0.24
CA VAL A 54 -2.00 -3.69 -0.19
C VAL A 54 -0.50 -3.58 -0.50
N LEU A 55 0.35 -4.20 0.32
CA LEU A 55 1.81 -4.14 0.16
C LEU A 55 2.30 -4.85 -1.09
N GLY A 56 1.64 -5.93 -1.54
CA GLY A 56 2.14 -6.64 -2.71
C GLY A 56 1.23 -7.67 -3.37
N LEU A 57 0.33 -8.35 -2.65
CA LEU A 57 -0.44 -9.44 -3.27
C LEU A 57 -1.42 -8.94 -4.35
N ASN A 58 -1.98 -7.75 -4.19
CA ASN A 58 -2.83 -7.15 -5.22
C ASN A 58 -2.04 -6.81 -6.48
N ALA A 59 -0.85 -6.22 -6.33
CA ALA A 59 0.05 -5.94 -7.45
C ALA A 59 0.49 -7.23 -8.14
N LYS A 60 0.88 -8.25 -7.37
CA LYS A 60 1.24 -9.58 -7.87
C LYS A 60 0.12 -10.16 -8.72
N ARG A 61 -1.13 -10.14 -8.23
CA ARG A 61 -2.31 -10.63 -8.96
C ARG A 61 -2.61 -9.81 -10.21
N LEU A 62 -2.57 -8.48 -10.13
CA LEU A 62 -2.91 -7.60 -11.24
C LEU A 62 -1.89 -7.68 -12.39
N PHE A 63 -0.59 -7.70 -12.05
CA PHE A 63 0.50 -7.69 -13.02
C PHE A 63 1.03 -9.08 -13.38
N GLY A 64 0.52 -10.15 -12.75
CA GLY A 64 0.94 -11.52 -13.02
C GLY A 64 2.38 -11.81 -12.60
N LEU A 65 2.83 -11.27 -11.46
CA LEU A 65 4.21 -11.40 -10.99
C LEU A 65 4.47 -12.78 -10.37
N PRO A 66 5.69 -13.33 -10.52
CA PRO A 66 6.06 -14.61 -9.89
C PRO A 66 6.13 -14.48 -8.37
N ASP A 67 6.17 -15.62 -7.67
CA ASP A 67 6.59 -15.64 -6.27
C ASP A 67 8.04 -15.16 -6.13
N PRO A 68 8.37 -14.42 -5.07
CA PRO A 68 9.75 -14.06 -4.77
C PRO A 68 10.58 -15.34 -4.57
N VAL A 69 11.80 -15.32 -5.09
CA VAL A 69 12.75 -16.44 -5.07
C VAL A 69 13.62 -16.39 -3.83
#